data_AF-A0A540VP23-F1
#
_entry.id   AF-A0A540VP23-F1
#
_cell.length_a   1.000
_cell.length_b   1.000
_cell.length_c   1.000
_cell.angle_alpha   90.00
_cell.angle_beta   90.00
_cell.angle_gamma   90.00
#
_symmetry.space_group_name_H-M   'P 1'
#
loop_
_entity.id
_entity.type
_entity.pdbx_description
1 polymer ?
#
loop_
_entity_poly.entity_id
_entity_poly.type
_entity_poly.pdbx_seq_one_letter_code
_entity_poly.pdbx_strand_id
1 'polypeptide(L)'
;MAERNDISGLLAFIGREQGWGERLQSVIDEHLDAALEAFDIDQEDLAEGLGEPASGALWGCGFEDFLGRRFGPEGENIVDLYLKRRGWKETVLNRAYFAALRDTPVSLHEVSDVKPGASMVLR
;
A
#
# COMPACT_ATOMS: atom_id res chain seq x y z
N MET A 1 -9.24 0.02 -22.38
CA MET A 1 -8.44 -0.14 -21.16
C MET A 1 -9.04 0.80 -20.13
N ALA A 2 -9.51 0.30 -18.99
CA ALA A 2 -9.95 1.19 -17.92
C ALA A 2 -8.76 2.02 -17.47
N GLU A 3 -8.92 3.33 -17.38
CA GLU A 3 -7.90 4.22 -16.86
C GLU A 3 -7.60 3.81 -15.41
N ARG A 4 -6.32 3.51 -15.12
CA ARG A 4 -5.91 3.09 -13.77
C ARG A 4 -6.15 4.27 -12.82
N ASN A 5 -6.74 4.02 -11.65
CA ASN A 5 -6.91 5.06 -10.64
C ASN A 5 -5.53 5.64 -10.28
N ASP A 6 -5.38 6.96 -10.39
CA ASP A 6 -4.11 7.65 -10.14
C ASP A 6 -3.93 7.90 -8.64
N ILE A 7 -2.86 7.33 -8.08
CA ILE A 7 -2.51 7.45 -6.66
C ILE A 7 -1.45 8.53 -6.39
N SER A 8 -0.93 9.18 -7.44
CA SER A 8 0.19 10.13 -7.34
C SER A 8 -0.12 11.30 -6.39
N GLY A 9 -1.36 11.78 -6.40
CA GLY A 9 -1.83 12.85 -5.51
C GLY A 9 -1.79 12.45 -4.03
N LEU A 10 -2.12 11.20 -3.71
CA LEU A 10 -2.08 10.66 -2.35
C LEU A 10 -0.64 10.47 -1.88
N LEU A 11 0.23 9.90 -2.73
CA LEU A 11 1.66 9.73 -2.42
C LEU A 11 2.35 11.07 -2.16
N ALA A 12 2.12 12.05 -3.02
CA ALA A 12 2.65 13.40 -2.83
C ALA A 12 2.10 14.09 -1.58
N PHE A 13 0.89 13.75 -1.15
CA PHE A 13 0.31 14.25 0.10
C PHE A 13 0.97 13.61 1.33
N ILE A 14 1.15 12.29 1.31
CA ILE A 14 1.84 11.54 2.39
C ILE A 14 3.24 12.08 2.63
N GLY A 15 4.03 12.27 1.56
CA GLY A 15 5.40 12.76 1.69
C GLY A 15 5.52 14.22 2.16
N ARG A 16 4.42 14.99 2.16
CA ARG A 16 4.40 16.39 2.62
C ARG A 16 3.77 16.58 3.98
N GLU A 17 2.86 15.70 4.37
CA GLU A 17 2.16 15.80 5.65
C GLU A 17 3.07 15.28 6.77
N GLN A 18 3.23 16.10 7.82
CA GLN A 18 4.16 15.83 8.89
C GLN A 18 3.91 14.46 9.55
N GLY A 19 4.97 13.65 9.67
CA GLY A 19 4.94 12.34 10.34
C GLY A 19 4.28 11.20 9.54
N TRP A 20 3.59 11.47 8.43
CA TRP A 20 2.94 10.40 7.67
C TRP A 20 3.90 9.59 6.80
N GLY A 21 4.96 10.20 6.28
CA GLY A 21 6.04 9.47 5.60
C GLY A 21 6.74 8.48 6.54
N GLU A 22 7.04 8.91 7.78
CA GLU A 22 7.64 8.05 8.81
C GLU A 22 6.70 6.92 9.23
N ARG A 23 5.39 7.21 9.38
CA ARG A 23 4.38 6.17 9.63
C ARG A 23 4.30 5.16 8.50
N LEU A 24 4.34 5.60 7.24
CA LEU A 24 4.37 4.70 6.09
C LEU A 24 5.61 3.80 6.13
N GLN A 25 6.79 4.37 6.35
CA GLN A 25 8.02 3.60 6.45
C GLN A 25 7.95 2.57 7.59
N SER A 26 7.51 2.99 8.78
CA SER A 26 7.33 2.09 9.92
C SER A 26 6.39 0.91 9.63
N VAL A 27 5.32 1.13 8.85
CA VAL A 27 4.42 0.03 8.44
C VAL A 27 5.13 -0.92 7.48
N ILE A 28 5.91 -0.40 6.53
CA ILE A 28 6.68 -1.21 5.60
C ILE A 28 7.73 -2.02 6.36
N ASP A 29 8.46 -1.40 7.29
CA ASP A 29 9.47 -2.05 8.13
C ASP A 29 8.85 -3.19 8.94
N GLU A 30 7.68 -2.98 9.56
CA GLU A 30 6.96 -4.05 10.27
C GLU A 30 6.66 -5.29 9.41
N HIS A 31 6.47 -5.13 8.09
CA HIS A 31 6.26 -6.26 7.18
C HIS A 31 7.56 -6.93 6.73
N LEU A 32 8.67 -6.20 6.71
CA LEU A 32 9.92 -6.65 6.08
C LEU A 32 11.02 -7.02 7.07
N ASP A 33 11.14 -6.31 8.20
CA ASP A 33 12.27 -6.40 9.13
C ASP A 33 12.58 -7.83 9.56
N ALA A 34 11.55 -8.60 9.94
CA ALA A 34 11.76 -9.98 10.39
C ALA A 34 12.33 -10.89 9.29
N ALA A 35 11.96 -10.65 8.03
CA ALA A 35 12.51 -11.39 6.89
C ALA A 35 13.91 -10.89 6.54
N LEU A 36 14.11 -9.57 6.47
CA LEU A 36 15.40 -8.94 6.20
C LEU A 36 16.46 -9.41 7.20
N GLU A 37 16.15 -9.40 8.50
CA GLU A 37 17.04 -9.90 9.55
C GLU A 37 17.32 -11.41 9.39
N ALA A 38 16.30 -12.21 9.08
CA ALA A 38 16.47 -13.66 8.92
C ALA A 38 17.37 -14.04 7.74
N PHE A 39 17.43 -13.19 6.71
CA PHE A 39 18.23 -13.42 5.51
C PHE A 39 19.52 -12.58 5.46
N ASP A 40 19.76 -11.72 6.46
CA ASP A 40 20.89 -10.76 6.50
C ASP A 40 20.94 -9.90 5.23
N ILE A 41 19.78 -9.32 4.87
CA ILE A 41 19.58 -8.50 3.68
C ILE A 41 19.20 -7.09 4.13
N ASP A 42 19.87 -6.07 3.59
CA ASP A 42 19.44 -4.69 3.75
C ASP A 42 18.24 -4.39 2.85
N GLN A 43 17.32 -3.55 3.31
CA GLN A 43 16.12 -3.19 2.54
C GLN A 43 16.46 -2.57 1.17
N GLU A 44 17.56 -1.82 1.08
CA GLU A 44 18.05 -1.21 -0.16
C GLU A 44 18.49 -2.26 -1.20
N ASP A 45 18.89 -3.46 -0.74
CA ASP A 45 19.37 -4.55 -1.59
C ASP A 45 18.26 -5.52 -2.03
N LEU A 46 17.02 -5.31 -1.58
CA LEU A 46 15.87 -6.16 -1.95
C LEU A 46 15.67 -6.24 -3.46
N ALA A 47 15.88 -5.13 -4.17
CA ALA A 47 15.74 -5.08 -5.62
C ALA A 47 16.84 -5.88 -6.34
N GLU A 48 18.05 -5.95 -5.77
CA GLU A 48 19.14 -6.78 -6.29
C GLU A 48 18.82 -8.28 -6.12
N GLY A 49 18.24 -8.66 -4.97
CA GLY A 49 17.91 -10.05 -4.67
C GLY A 49 16.63 -10.58 -5.36
N LEU A 50 15.56 -9.79 -5.40
CA LEU A 50 14.22 -10.21 -5.85
C LEU A 50 13.80 -9.60 -7.20
N GLY A 51 14.53 -8.60 -7.67
CA GLY A 51 14.15 -7.78 -8.82
C GLY A 51 13.12 -6.71 -8.47
N GLU A 52 13.16 -5.61 -9.24
CA GLU A 52 12.27 -4.46 -9.10
C GLU A 52 10.77 -4.80 -9.00
N PRO A 53 10.21 -5.73 -9.80
CA PRO A 53 8.77 -6.01 -9.73
C PRO A 53 8.34 -6.62 -8.39
N ALA A 54 9.15 -7.53 -7.83
CA ALA A 54 8.86 -8.17 -6.56
C ALA A 54 9.09 -7.20 -5.38
N SER A 55 10.19 -6.45 -5.42
CA SER A 55 10.46 -5.38 -4.44
C SER A 55 9.34 -4.34 -4.40
N GLY A 56 8.89 -3.87 -5.57
CA GLY A 56 7.76 -2.95 -5.67
C GLY A 56 6.43 -3.52 -5.17
N ALA A 57 6.19 -4.82 -5.35
CA ALA A 57 5.00 -5.49 -4.82
C ALA A 57 5.03 -5.58 -3.27
N LEU A 58 6.18 -5.84 -2.68
CA LEU A 58 6.37 -5.84 -1.22
C LEU A 58 6.13 -4.44 -0.63
N TRP A 59 6.68 -3.39 -1.26
CA TRP A 59 6.40 -2.02 -0.87
C TRP A 59 4.90 -1.70 -1.00
N GLY A 60 4.27 -2.13 -2.08
CA GLY A 60 2.84 -1.97 -2.33
C GLY A 60 1.97 -2.62 -1.24
N CYS A 61 2.36 -3.80 -0.75
CA CYS A 61 1.68 -4.49 0.34
C CYS A 61 1.68 -3.64 1.63
N GLY A 62 2.85 -3.15 2.05
CA GLY A 62 2.97 -2.27 3.22
C GLY A 62 2.22 -0.95 3.04
N PHE A 63 2.27 -0.38 1.83
CA PHE A 63 1.49 0.82 1.49
C PHE A 63 -0.02 0.59 1.62
N GLU A 64 -0.56 -0.51 1.08
CA GLU A 64 -1.98 -0.82 1.16
C GLU A 64 -2.45 -1.04 2.60
N ASP A 65 -1.64 -1.73 3.43
CA ASP A 65 -1.92 -1.88 4.86
C ASP A 65 -1.96 -0.52 5.58
N PHE A 66 -0.96 0.32 5.32
CA PHE A 66 -0.89 1.68 5.86
C PHE A 66 -2.15 2.51 5.57
N LEU A 67 -2.76 2.35 4.39
CA LEU A 67 -4.00 3.06 4.05
C LEU A 67 -5.19 2.67 4.92
N GLY A 68 -5.22 1.44 5.45
CA GLY A 68 -6.26 0.95 6.35
C GLY A 68 -6.01 1.22 7.83
N ARG A 69 -4.75 1.46 8.22
CA ARG A 69 -4.38 1.67 9.63
C ARG A 69 -4.91 2.99 10.21
N ARG A 70 -5.15 2.97 11.52
CA ARG A 70 -5.54 4.14 12.33
C ARG A 70 -4.51 4.38 13.41
N PHE A 71 -4.10 5.63 13.59
CA PHE A 71 -3.00 6.03 14.48
C PHE A 71 -3.48 6.94 15.61
N GLY A 72 -2.87 6.76 16.79
CA GLY A 72 -3.14 7.58 17.96
C GLY A 72 -4.52 7.35 18.59
N PRO A 73 -4.82 8.03 19.72
CA PRO A 73 -6.07 7.85 20.46
C PRO A 73 -7.31 8.32 19.67
N GLU A 74 -7.14 9.28 18.76
CA GLU A 74 -8.21 9.84 17.93
C GLU A 74 -8.47 9.01 16.64
N GLY A 75 -7.71 7.93 16.41
CA GLY A 75 -7.92 7.03 15.28
C GLY A 75 -7.69 7.68 13.92
N GLU A 76 -6.66 8.54 13.82
CA GLU A 76 -6.32 9.26 12.59
C GLU A 76 -5.98 8.29 11.45
N ASN A 77 -6.52 8.55 10.27
CA ASN A 77 -6.24 7.76 9.07
C ASN A 77 -5.86 8.69 7.91
N ILE A 78 -4.87 8.27 7.12
CA ILE A 78 -4.32 9.07 6.02
C ILE A 78 -5.32 9.31 4.90
N VAL A 79 -6.13 8.31 4.57
CA VAL A 79 -7.16 8.42 3.53
C VAL A 79 -8.24 9.39 3.97
N ASP A 80 -8.71 9.28 5.21
CA ASP A 80 -9.70 10.20 5.80
C ASP A 80 -9.17 11.65 5.75
N LEU A 81 -7.91 11.86 6.15
CA LEU A 81 -7.26 13.16 6.13
C LEU A 81 -7.10 13.72 4.70
N TYR A 82 -6.64 12.88 3.77
CA TYR A 82 -6.43 13.24 2.38
C TYR A 82 -7.74 13.63 1.70
N LEU A 83 -8.78 12.79 1.80
CA LEU A 83 -10.08 13.06 1.20
C LEU A 83 -10.72 14.32 1.79
N LYS A 84 -10.56 14.57 3.10
CA LYS A 84 -11.02 15.79 3.75
C LYS A 84 -10.36 17.06 3.19
N ARG A 85 -9.05 17.04 2.92
CA ARG A 85 -8.30 18.23 2.48
C ARG A 85 -8.22 18.39 0.96
N ARG A 86 -8.21 17.29 0.22
CA ARG A 86 -7.92 17.23 -1.23
C ARG A 86 -8.97 16.49 -2.05
N GLY A 87 -9.94 15.82 -1.45
CA GLY A 87 -10.92 15.00 -2.18
C GLY A 87 -11.75 15.75 -3.22
N TRP A 88 -11.87 17.08 -3.11
CA TRP A 88 -12.52 17.93 -4.12
C TRP A 88 -11.72 18.05 -5.43
N LYS A 89 -10.40 17.79 -5.40
CA LYS A 89 -9.55 17.72 -6.59
C LYS A 89 -9.54 16.34 -7.26
N GLU A 90 -10.10 15.34 -6.58
CA GLU A 90 -10.14 13.95 -7.07
C GLU A 90 -11.38 13.67 -7.92
N THR A 91 -11.23 12.73 -8.85
CA THR A 91 -12.37 12.17 -9.57
C THR A 91 -13.27 11.38 -8.62
N VAL A 92 -14.53 11.15 -9.01
CA VAL A 92 -15.44 10.30 -8.23
C VAL A 92 -14.87 8.89 -8.05
N LEU A 93 -14.24 8.35 -9.11
CA LEU A 93 -13.62 7.02 -9.09
C LEU A 93 -12.43 6.95 -8.14
N ASN A 94 -11.51 7.93 -8.16
CA ASN A 94 -10.39 7.97 -7.23
C ASN A 94 -10.86 8.07 -5.78
N ARG A 95 -11.85 8.91 -5.47
CA ARG A 95 -12.41 8.98 -4.11
C ARG A 95 -12.97 7.64 -3.63
N ALA A 96 -13.75 6.98 -4.48
CA ALA A 96 -14.33 5.68 -4.17
C ALA A 96 -13.24 4.62 -4.00
N TYR A 97 -12.22 4.65 -4.85
CA TYR A 97 -11.08 3.75 -4.79
C TYR A 97 -10.29 3.90 -3.49
N PHE A 98 -9.94 5.13 -3.09
CA PHE A 98 -9.23 5.35 -1.83
C PHE A 98 -10.05 4.94 -0.60
N ALA A 99 -11.35 5.25 -0.58
CA ALA A 99 -12.22 4.79 0.49
C ALA A 99 -12.30 3.25 0.57
N ALA A 100 -12.35 2.58 -0.57
CA ALA A 100 -12.34 1.12 -0.63
C ALA A 100 -11.01 0.53 -0.13
N LEU A 101 -9.87 1.10 -0.52
CA LEU A 101 -8.55 0.67 -0.03
C LEU A 101 -8.45 0.79 1.49
N ARG A 102 -8.92 1.91 2.07
CA ARG A 102 -8.96 2.11 3.53
C ARG A 102 -9.73 1.01 4.26
N ASP A 103 -10.81 0.51 3.67
CA ASP A 103 -11.71 -0.45 4.31
C ASP A 103 -11.36 -1.91 3.97
N THR A 104 -10.37 -2.14 3.11
CA THR A 104 -9.96 -3.48 2.67
C THR A 104 -8.77 -3.97 3.49
N PRO A 105 -8.90 -5.09 4.23
CA PRO A 105 -7.76 -5.67 4.93
C PRO A 105 -6.75 -6.24 3.92
N VAL A 106 -5.46 -6.05 4.19
CA VAL A 106 -4.40 -6.72 3.43
C VAL A 106 -4.47 -8.23 3.66
N SER A 107 -4.35 -8.99 2.58
CA SER A 107 -4.36 -10.44 2.58
C SER A 107 -3.35 -10.96 1.57
N LEU A 108 -2.64 -12.03 1.94
CA LEU A 108 -1.73 -12.75 1.06
C LEU A 108 -2.39 -14.06 0.67
N HIS A 109 -2.46 -14.30 -0.65
CA HIS A 109 -3.07 -15.51 -1.19
C HIS A 109 -2.10 -16.27 -2.08
N GLU A 110 -2.07 -17.60 -1.93
CA GLU A 110 -1.38 -18.47 -2.87
C GLU A 110 -2.27 -18.69 -4.10
N VAL A 111 -1.74 -18.42 -5.29
CA VAL A 111 -2.38 -18.82 -6.55
C VAL A 111 -2.04 -20.28 -6.82
N SER A 112 -2.98 -21.17 -6.51
CA SER A 112 -2.79 -22.63 -6.61
C SER A 112 -3.16 -23.22 -7.97
N ASP A 113 -3.99 -22.53 -8.76
CA ASP A 113 -4.35 -22.93 -10.13
C ASP A 113 -4.80 -21.71 -10.94
N VAL A 114 -4.57 -21.73 -12.26
CA VAL A 114 -4.91 -20.64 -13.18
C VAL A 114 -5.54 -21.18 -14.45
N LYS A 115 -6.72 -20.66 -14.81
CA LYS A 115 -7.31 -20.77 -16.15
C LYS A 115 -7.14 -19.44 -16.89
N PRO A 116 -6.19 -19.33 -17.84
CA PRO A 116 -5.88 -18.07 -18.51
C PRO A 116 -7.11 -17.40 -19.12
N GLY A 117 -7.25 -16.09 -18.86
CA GLY A 117 -8.38 -15.29 -19.34
C GLY A 117 -9.73 -15.59 -18.69
N ALA A 118 -9.78 -16.43 -17.65
CA ALA A 118 -11.03 -16.85 -17.02
C ALA A 118 -11.01 -16.78 -15.49
N SER A 119 -10.09 -17.48 -14.82
CA SER A 119 -10.14 -17.62 -13.35
C SER A 119 -8.80 -18.04 -12.74
N MET A 120 -8.69 -17.89 -11.42
CA MET A 120 -7.62 -18.45 -10.60
C MET A 120 -8.20 -18.99 -9.29
N VAL A 121 -7.48 -19.92 -8.65
CA VAL A 121 -7.82 -20.47 -7.34
C VAL A 121 -6.88 -19.89 -6.29
N LEU A 122 -7.44 -19.21 -5.30
CA LEU A 122 -6.72 -18.58 -4.20
C LEU A 122 -6.85 -19.43 -2.93
N ARG A 123 -5.78 -19.49 -2.13
CA ARG A 123 -5.75 -20.06 -0.78
C ARG A 123 -5.19 -19.06 0.21
#